data_AF-A0A3C0X2Q8-F1
#
_entry.id   AF-A0A3C0X2Q8-F1
#
_cell.length_a   1.000
_cell.length_b   1.000
_cell.length_c   1.000
_cell.angle_alpha   90.00
_cell.angle_beta   90.00
_cell.angle_gamma   90.00
#
_symmetry.space_group_name_H-M   'P 1'
#
loop_
_entity.id
_entity.type
_entity.pdbx_description
1 polymer ?
#
loop_
_entity_poly.entity_id
_entity_poly.type
_entity_poly.pdbx_seq_one_letter_code
_entity_poly.pdbx_strand_id
1 'polypeptide(L)'
;MKKIISAILCLGLAFSLTACGGNTGDDRLSSSSSSTESSKSETVSGGKTLVVYYSATGSTKAVAEKIAKNLNADTFELVPEKPYTSADLNWNDENSRVSSEHSDESKREVALVKSTPDNWEQYDTVYVGYPIWWGIAAWP
;
A
#
# COMPACT_ATOMS: atom_id res chain seq x y z
N MET A 1 -0.63 -5.39 -53.63
CA MET A 1 0.17 -4.25 -53.09
C MET A 1 -0.37 -4.00 -51.68
N LYS A 2 0.27 -4.30 -50.54
CA LYS A 2 1.67 -4.27 -50.09
C LYS A 2 1.83 -5.40 -49.04
N LYS A 3 2.26 -6.61 -49.41
CA LYS A 3 3.64 -7.14 -49.28
C LYS A 3 4.43 -6.62 -48.05
N ILE A 4 4.51 -7.50 -47.03
CA ILE A 4 5.72 -7.88 -46.29
C ILE A 4 6.36 -6.80 -45.38
N ILE A 5 5.91 -6.71 -44.12
CA ILE A 5 6.70 -6.15 -43.00
C ILE A 5 6.51 -7.07 -41.77
N SER A 6 6.86 -8.35 -41.91
CA SER A 6 6.78 -9.34 -40.81
C SER A 6 8.02 -10.25 -40.76
N ALA A 7 9.19 -9.70 -41.12
CA ALA A 7 10.42 -10.48 -41.23
C ALA A 7 11.65 -9.65 -40.86
N ILE A 8 11.71 -9.15 -39.62
CA ILE A 8 12.97 -8.77 -38.95
C ILE A 8 12.86 -9.21 -37.48
N LEU A 9 12.73 -10.52 -37.30
CA LEU A 9 13.07 -11.21 -36.05
C LEU A 9 14.38 -11.96 -36.32
N CYS A 10 15.46 -11.18 -36.49
CA CYS A 10 16.83 -11.68 -36.37
C CYS A 10 16.98 -12.15 -34.92
N LEU A 11 17.00 -13.46 -34.66
CA LEU A 11 18.21 -14.28 -34.73
C LEU A 11 19.37 -13.61 -34.00
N GLY A 12 19.54 -13.95 -32.72
CA GLY A 12 20.70 -13.55 -31.94
C GLY A 12 20.60 -14.02 -30.50
N LEU A 13 21.50 -14.94 -30.15
CA LEU A 13 21.92 -15.34 -28.81
C LEU A 13 21.06 -16.40 -28.10
N ALA A 14 21.21 -17.62 -28.61
CA ALA A 14 21.35 -18.78 -27.75
C ALA A 14 22.51 -18.55 -26.76
N PHE A 15 22.18 -18.18 -25.52
CA PHE A 15 23.08 -18.36 -24.38
C PHE A 15 22.79 -19.73 -23.78
N SER A 16 23.61 -20.70 -24.16
CA SER A 16 23.73 -21.99 -23.48
C SER A 16 24.34 -21.79 -22.10
N LEU A 17 23.53 -21.94 -21.05
CA LEU A 17 24.02 -22.22 -19.71
C LEU A 17 24.01 -23.74 -19.51
N THR A 18 25.20 -24.32 -19.67
CA THR A 18 25.55 -25.64 -19.16
C THR A 18 25.34 -25.65 -17.64
N ALA A 19 24.32 -26.35 -17.17
CA ALA A 19 24.18 -26.74 -15.77
C ALA A 19 24.59 -28.20 -15.64
N CYS A 20 25.82 -28.44 -15.19
CA CYS A 20 26.30 -29.74 -14.74
C CYS A 20 26.50 -29.72 -13.23
N GLY A 21 26.04 -30.78 -12.57
CA GLY A 21 26.38 -31.15 -11.19
C GLY A 21 25.30 -30.77 -10.18
N GLY A 22 24.80 -31.64 -9.31
CA GLY A 22 25.22 -32.99 -8.93
C GLY A 22 24.47 -33.35 -7.65
N ASN A 23 24.13 -34.63 -7.53
CA ASN A 23 23.28 -35.27 -6.55
C ASN A 23 23.69 -35.07 -5.07
N THR A 24 22.74 -34.67 -4.23
CA THR A 24 22.68 -34.99 -2.79
C THR A 24 21.20 -35.13 -2.48
N GLY A 25 20.65 -36.32 -2.20
CA GLY A 25 21.02 -37.12 -1.05
C GLY A 25 20.09 -36.71 0.10
N ASP A 26 18.97 -37.43 0.19
CA ASP A 26 18.15 -37.73 1.39
C ASP A 26 18.27 -36.77 2.58
N ASP A 27 17.15 -36.15 2.99
CA ASP A 27 16.94 -35.98 4.42
C ASP A 27 15.46 -36.01 4.80
N ARG A 28 15.23 -36.84 5.81
CA ARG A 28 13.96 -37.31 6.33
C ARG A 28 13.27 -36.26 7.20
N LEU A 29 11.96 -36.47 7.34
CA LEU A 29 11.12 -35.98 8.43
C LEU A 29 11.88 -35.89 9.76
N SER A 30 11.78 -34.76 10.44
CA SER A 30 11.39 -34.77 11.85
C SER A 30 10.81 -33.43 12.30
N SER A 31 9.60 -33.55 12.83
CA SER A 31 8.96 -32.63 13.76
C SER A 31 9.92 -32.24 14.90
N SER A 32 10.07 -30.95 15.18
CA SER A 32 10.01 -30.47 16.56
C SER A 32 9.89 -28.94 16.63
N SER A 33 8.90 -28.54 17.38
CA SER A 33 8.64 -27.23 17.94
C SER A 33 9.83 -26.61 18.66
N SER A 34 9.70 -25.29 18.87
CA SER A 34 10.40 -24.42 19.83
C SER A 34 11.58 -23.62 19.28
N SER A 35 11.34 -22.34 19.01
CA SER A 35 11.94 -21.28 19.82
C SER A 35 11.30 -19.94 19.46
N THR A 36 10.53 -19.42 20.40
CA THR A 36 10.18 -18.00 20.48
C THR A 36 11.47 -17.24 20.81
N GLU A 37 12.16 -16.73 19.80
CA GLU A 37 13.18 -15.70 20.01
C GLU A 37 12.48 -14.36 20.28
N SER A 38 12.31 -14.10 21.57
CA SER A 38 12.03 -12.77 22.11
C SER A 38 13.22 -11.86 21.78
N SER A 39 13.13 -11.16 20.66
CA SER A 39 14.04 -10.06 20.34
C SER A 39 13.62 -8.86 21.18
N LYS A 40 14.34 -8.67 22.29
CA LYS A 40 14.25 -7.49 23.14
C LYS A 40 14.75 -6.29 22.33
N SER A 41 13.84 -5.61 21.65
CA SER A 41 14.09 -4.31 21.02
C SER A 41 14.52 -3.34 22.10
N GLU A 42 15.74 -2.85 21.99
CA GLU A 42 16.23 -1.70 22.73
C GLU A 42 15.24 -0.55 22.52
N THR A 43 14.65 -0.06 23.60
CA THR A 43 13.86 1.17 23.61
C THR A 43 14.81 2.33 23.42
N VAL A 44 15.06 2.69 22.16
CA VAL A 44 15.41 4.07 21.84
C VAL A 44 14.27 4.90 22.43
N SER A 45 14.55 5.85 23.31
CA SER A 45 13.57 6.84 23.76
C SER A 45 13.27 7.82 22.62
N GLY A 46 12.86 7.27 21.48
CA GLY A 46 12.32 7.97 20.34
C GLY A 46 10.82 8.09 20.56
N GLY A 47 10.29 9.27 20.26
CA GLY A 47 8.89 9.59 20.44
C GLY A 47 7.93 8.61 19.76
N LYS A 48 6.69 8.53 20.26
CA LYS A 48 5.70 7.57 19.74
C LYS A 48 5.30 7.98 18.32
N THR A 49 5.25 7.01 17.40
CA THR A 49 4.89 7.26 15.99
C THR A 49 3.47 6.81 15.70
N LEU A 50 2.75 7.60 14.91
CA LEU A 50 1.43 7.28 14.36
C LEU A 50 1.48 7.29 12.83
N VAL A 51 0.83 6.32 12.20
CA VAL A 51 0.55 6.32 10.77
C VAL A 51 -0.95 6.55 10.57
N VAL A 52 -1.31 7.78 10.22
CA VAL A 52 -2.66 8.15 9.80
C VAL A 52 -2.80 7.86 8.32
N TYR A 53 -3.91 7.26 7.88
CA TYR A 53 -4.14 7.07 6.45
C TYR A 53 -5.61 7.07 6.04
N TYR A 54 -5.87 7.43 4.80
CA TYR A 54 -7.10 7.12 4.09
C TYR A 54 -6.84 6.11 2.97
N SER A 55 -7.78 5.19 2.74
CA SER A 55 -7.65 4.17 1.71
C SER A 55 -9.01 3.76 1.13
N ALA A 56 -9.34 4.30 -0.05
CA ALA A 56 -10.58 3.97 -0.75
C ALA A 56 -10.67 2.50 -1.21
N THR A 57 -9.56 1.94 -1.72
CA THR A 57 -9.51 0.61 -2.36
C THR A 57 -8.48 -0.34 -1.76
N GLY A 58 -7.81 0.05 -0.67
CA GLY A 58 -6.89 -0.82 0.08
C GLY A 58 -5.40 -0.63 -0.21
N SER A 59 -5.02 0.01 -1.32
CA SER A 59 -3.59 0.17 -1.67
C SER A 59 -2.82 0.99 -0.64
N THR A 60 -3.36 2.14 -0.22
CA THR A 60 -2.73 2.98 0.80
C THR A 60 -2.68 2.27 2.16
N LYS A 61 -3.74 1.54 2.51
CA LYS A 61 -3.79 0.72 3.73
C LYS A 61 -2.64 -0.29 3.80
N ALA A 62 -2.43 -1.05 2.72
CA ALA A 62 -1.35 -2.03 2.66
C ALA A 62 0.04 -1.40 2.87
N VAL A 63 0.26 -0.18 2.36
CA VAL A 63 1.51 0.56 2.58
C VAL A 63 1.60 1.10 4.01
N ALA A 64 0.51 1.67 4.53
CA ALA A 64 0.45 2.20 5.89
C ALA A 64 0.72 1.12 6.94
N GLU A 65 0.12 -0.06 6.80
CA GLU A 65 0.36 -1.22 7.67
C GLU A 65 1.81 -1.69 7.60
N LYS A 66 2.43 -1.68 6.42
CA LYS A 66 3.85 -2.02 6.25
C LYS A 66 4.77 -1.01 6.93
N ILE A 67 4.48 0.29 6.79
CA ILE A 67 5.23 1.36 7.48
C ILE A 67 5.09 1.20 8.99
N ALA A 68 3.86 1.04 9.47
CA ALA A 68 3.57 0.89 10.89
C ALA A 68 4.30 -0.31 11.50
N LYS A 69 4.30 -1.45 10.80
CA LYS A 69 5.05 -2.64 11.20
C LYS A 69 6.56 -2.38 11.30
N ASN A 70 7.14 -1.69 10.31
CA ASN A 70 8.58 -1.42 10.28
C ASN A 70 9.03 -0.41 11.35
N LEU A 71 8.15 0.51 11.73
CA LEU A 71 8.43 1.56 12.73
C LEU A 71 7.93 1.20 14.12
N ASN A 72 7.29 0.04 14.30
CA ASN A 72 6.54 -0.30 15.51
C ASN A 72 5.59 0.83 15.95
N ALA A 73 4.87 1.38 14.97
CA ALA A 73 3.97 2.52 15.12
C ALA A 73 2.51 2.08 15.20
N ASP A 74 1.67 2.93 15.81
CA ASP A 74 0.22 2.74 15.76
C ASP A 74 -0.33 3.18 14.39
N THR A 75 -1.54 2.75 14.07
CA THR A 75 -2.26 3.17 12.86
C THR A 75 -3.60 3.82 13.20
N PHE A 76 -3.99 4.83 12.43
CA PHE A 76 -5.32 5.43 12.49
C PHE A 76 -5.90 5.61 11.08
N GLU A 77 -7.00 4.93 10.78
CA GLU A 77 -7.66 5.02 9.47
C GLU A 77 -8.70 6.15 9.50
N LEU A 78 -8.58 7.10 8.57
CA LEU A 78 -9.61 8.11 8.30
C LEU A 78 -10.72 7.44 7.50
N VAL A 79 -11.88 7.30 8.11
CA VAL A 79 -13.05 6.63 7.51
C VAL A 79 -14.14 7.68 7.24
N PRO A 80 -14.51 7.92 5.98
CA PRO A 80 -15.66 8.76 5.64
C PRO A 80 -16.94 8.18 6.25
N GLU A 81 -17.83 9.03 6.78
CA GLU A 81 -19.16 8.62 7.27
C GLU A 81 -19.97 7.94 6.16
N LYS A 82 -19.79 8.41 4.93
CA LYS A 82 -20.28 7.76 3.70
C LYS A 82 -19.10 7.20 2.92
N PRO A 83 -18.77 5.90 3.05
CA PRO A 83 -17.71 5.27 2.29
C PRO A 83 -17.90 5.42 0.79
N TYR A 84 -16.79 5.58 0.06
CA TYR A 84 -16.81 5.68 -1.40
C TYR A 84 -17.07 4.30 -2.01
N THR A 85 -18.06 4.23 -2.89
CA THR A 85 -18.34 3.05 -3.70
C THR A 85 -17.47 3.03 -4.96
N SER A 86 -17.41 1.89 -5.65
CA SER A 86 -16.74 1.81 -6.95
C SER A 86 -17.33 2.76 -8.00
N ALA A 87 -18.62 3.08 -7.91
CA ALA A 87 -19.27 4.06 -8.79
C ALA A 87 -18.84 5.49 -8.43
N ASP A 88 -18.73 5.80 -7.13
CA ASP A 88 -18.25 7.10 -6.65
C ASP A 88 -16.81 7.39 -7.09
N LEU A 89 -15.97 6.35 -7.17
CA LEU A 89 -14.55 6.42 -7.53
C LEU A 89 -14.29 6.39 -9.05
N ASN A 90 -15.34 6.29 -9.88
CA ASN A 90 -15.18 6.24 -11.32
C ASN A 90 -14.86 7.62 -11.90
N TRP A 91 -13.59 8.00 -11.88
CA TRP A 91 -13.08 9.27 -12.41
C TRP A 91 -13.29 9.47 -13.93
N ASN A 92 -13.69 8.43 -14.68
CA ASN A 92 -14.09 8.56 -16.09
C ASN A 92 -15.57 8.96 -16.26
N ASP A 93 -16.36 8.93 -15.18
CA ASP A 93 -17.74 9.41 -15.17
C ASP A 93 -17.79 10.79 -14.51
N GLU A 94 -18.17 11.81 -15.28
CA GLU A 94 -18.32 13.19 -14.81
C GLU A 94 -19.40 13.34 -13.73
N ASN A 95 -20.34 12.39 -13.65
CA ASN A 95 -21.39 12.37 -12.62
C ASN A 95 -21.02 11.56 -11.38
N SER A 96 -19.84 10.93 -11.35
CA SER A 96 -19.37 10.26 -10.15
C SER A 96 -19.11 11.27 -9.03
N ARG A 97 -19.21 10.80 -7.80
CA ARG A 97 -18.94 11.63 -6.62
C ARG A 97 -17.53 12.25 -6.67
N VAL A 98 -16.50 11.47 -6.99
CA VAL A 98 -15.11 11.96 -7.02
C VAL A 98 -14.89 13.00 -8.12
N SER A 99 -15.56 12.86 -9.27
CA SER A 99 -15.52 13.86 -10.36
C SER A 99 -16.24 15.15 -9.98
N SER A 100 -17.38 15.05 -9.29
CA SER A 100 -18.10 16.21 -8.77
C SER A 100 -17.30 16.96 -7.69
N GLU A 101 -16.66 16.24 -6.76
CA GLU A 101 -15.78 16.82 -5.73
C GLU A 101 -14.50 17.42 -6.33
N HIS A 102 -13.99 16.85 -7.42
CA HIS A 102 -12.88 17.45 -8.14
C HIS A 102 -13.27 18.78 -8.79
N SER A 103 -14.43 18.82 -9.44
CA SER A 103 -14.90 19.98 -10.19
C SER A 103 -15.36 21.14 -9.28
N ASP A 104 -15.72 20.84 -8.03
CA ASP A 104 -16.25 21.79 -7.06
C ASP A 104 -15.59 21.59 -5.69
N GLU A 105 -14.67 22.48 -5.34
CA GLU A 105 -13.89 22.36 -4.10
C GLU A 105 -14.75 22.44 -2.84
N SER A 106 -15.93 23.07 -2.92
CA SER A 106 -16.85 23.16 -1.77
C SER A 106 -17.42 21.80 -1.35
N LYS A 107 -17.35 20.80 -2.23
CA LYS A 107 -17.81 19.43 -1.97
C LYS A 107 -16.71 18.53 -1.39
N ARG A 108 -15.48 19.01 -1.28
CA ARG A 108 -14.33 18.24 -0.76
C ARG A 108 -14.30 18.15 0.76
N GLU A 109 -15.19 18.86 1.44
CA GLU A 109 -15.40 18.70 2.88
C GLU A 109 -16.23 17.42 3.13
N VAL A 110 -15.53 16.31 3.37
CA VAL A 110 -16.15 15.01 3.62
C VAL A 110 -16.19 14.75 5.12
N ALA A 111 -17.38 14.40 5.62
CA ALA A 111 -17.55 14.06 7.02
C ALA A 111 -16.86 12.73 7.34
N LEU A 112 -16.06 12.73 8.40
CA LEU A 112 -15.35 11.57 8.91
C LEU A 112 -16.03 11.02 10.16
N VAL A 113 -16.03 9.70 10.31
CA VAL A 113 -16.47 9.04 11.55
C VAL A 113 -15.65 9.56 12.75
N LYS A 114 -14.35 9.81 12.53
CA LYS A 114 -13.44 10.41 13.50
C LYS A 114 -12.24 11.01 12.76
N SER A 115 -11.86 12.23 13.10
CA SER A 115 -10.71 12.93 12.49
C SER A 115 -9.41 12.83 13.29
N THR A 116 -9.51 12.49 14.58
CA THR A 116 -8.37 12.46 15.50
C THR A 116 -8.48 11.26 16.45
N PRO A 117 -7.43 10.47 16.70
CA PRO A 117 -7.46 9.40 17.69
C PRO A 117 -7.56 9.95 19.13
N ASP A 118 -8.13 9.18 20.07
CA ASP A 118 -8.35 9.64 21.47
C ASP A 118 -7.05 10.00 22.20
N ASN A 119 -5.96 9.40 21.77
CA ASN A 119 -4.65 9.49 22.38
C ASN A 119 -3.65 10.33 21.56
N TRP A 120 -4.15 11.30 20.82
CA TRP A 120 -3.37 12.17 19.93
C TRP A 120 -2.10 12.76 20.57
N GLU A 121 -2.20 13.22 21.83
CA GLU A 121 -1.10 13.88 22.54
C GLU A 121 0.11 12.96 22.82
N GLN A 122 -0.03 11.66 22.62
CA GLN A 122 1.05 10.69 22.84
C GLN A 122 2.07 10.64 21.71
N TYR A 123 1.75 11.19 20.54
CA TYR A 123 2.52 10.99 19.32
C TYR A 123 3.39 12.20 18.99
N ASP A 124 4.68 11.93 18.79
CA ASP A 124 5.67 12.95 18.43
C ASP A 124 5.91 13.01 16.92
N THR A 125 5.57 11.93 16.21
CA THR A 125 5.74 11.82 14.76
C THR A 125 4.48 11.23 14.14
N VAL A 126 3.95 11.91 13.13
CA VAL A 126 2.76 11.46 12.40
C VAL A 126 3.09 11.36 10.91
N TYR A 127 2.97 10.17 10.36
CA TYR A 127 2.94 9.94 8.92
C TYR A 127 1.49 10.02 8.43
N VAL A 128 1.27 10.65 7.27
CA VAL A 128 -0.06 10.77 6.66
C VAL A 128 -0.04 10.15 5.28
N GLY A 129 -0.83 9.10 5.08
CA GLY A 129 -0.95 8.37 3.82
C GLY A 129 -2.30 8.60 3.14
N TYR A 130 -2.29 8.81 1.83
CA TYR A 130 -3.51 8.96 1.03
C TYR A 130 -3.28 8.50 -0.41
N PRO A 131 -4.33 8.07 -1.14
CA PRO A 131 -4.25 7.94 -2.58
C PRO A 131 -4.10 9.32 -3.23
N ILE A 132 -3.49 9.35 -4.42
CA ILE A 132 -3.42 10.56 -5.25
C ILE A 132 -4.68 10.63 -6.10
N TRP A 133 -5.47 11.69 -5.92
CA TRP A 133 -6.60 12.03 -6.78
C TRP A 133 -6.27 13.35 -7.48
N TRP A 134 -6.22 13.34 -8.81
CA TRP A 134 -5.92 14.53 -9.63
C TRP A 134 -4.61 15.25 -9.24
N GLY A 135 -3.57 14.49 -8.89
CA GLY A 135 -2.25 15.03 -8.55
C GLY A 135 -2.12 15.64 -7.15
N ILE A 136 -3.19 15.59 -6.34
CA ILE A 136 -3.19 16.06 -4.96
C ILE A 136 -3.63 14.95 -4.00
N ALA A 137 -3.57 15.24 -2.70
CA ALA A 137 -4.12 14.36 -1.68
C ALA A 137 -5.62 14.17 -1.88
N ALA A 138 -6.10 12.93 -1.75
CA ALA A 138 -7.53 12.64 -1.73
C ALA A 138 -8.24 13.37 -0.58
N TRP A 139 -9.57 13.49 -0.71
CA TRP A 139 -10.44 14.17 0.24
C TRP A 139 -11.24 13.11 1.03
N PRO A 140 -10.65 12.55 2.11
CA PRO A 140 -11.35 11.62 2.98
C PRO A 140 -12.39 12.31 3.85
#